data_AF-A0A2D4IVM9-F1
#
_entry.id   AF-A0A2D4IVM9-F1
#
_cell.length_a   1.000
_cell.length_b   1.000
_cell.length_c   1.000
_cell.angle_alpha   90.00
_cell.angle_beta   90.00
_cell.angle_gamma   90.00
#
_symmetry.space_group_name_H-M   'P 1'
#
loop_
_entity.id
_entity.type
_entity.pdbx_description
1 polymer ?
#
loop_
_entity_poly.entity_id
_entity_poly.type
_entity_poly.pdbx_seq_one_letter_code
_entity_poly.pdbx_strand_id
1 'polypeptide(L)'
;GNYTLHQQTRREKKGIAIYVKESIKADLIWMDPNGRILVIQIWINSIPTLLVVVYAPNENQNDFFKQLHERIIALEKRNICILGDFNAIVDHQKDHSSGGRKRKKKSVSKSM
;
A
#
# COMPACT_ATOMS: atom_id res chain seq x y z
N GLY A 1 6.56 -16.33 21.17
CA GLY A 1 5.35 -16.75 20.46
C GLY A 1 5.70 -16.86 18.99
N ASN A 2 5.20 -17.90 18.30
CA ASN A 2 5.61 -18.21 16.94
C ASN A 2 4.83 -17.39 15.91
N TYR A 3 5.48 -17.05 14.80
CA TYR A 3 4.93 -16.25 13.71
C TYR A 3 5.28 -16.88 12.36
N THR A 4 4.34 -16.81 11.42
CA THR A 4 4.55 -17.09 10.01
C THR A 4 4.88 -15.78 9.28
N LEU A 5 5.94 -15.79 8.46
CA LEU A 5 6.37 -14.66 7.66
C LEU A 5 5.86 -14.79 6.22
N HIS A 6 5.11 -13.79 5.77
CA HIS A 6 4.83 -13.58 4.35
C HIS A 6 5.60 -12.35 3.88
N GLN A 7 6.45 -12.50 2.87
CA GLN A 7 7.27 -11.40 2.37
C GLN A 7 7.38 -11.41 0.85
N GLN A 8 7.50 -10.21 0.28
CA GLN A 8 7.87 -10.00 -1.10
C GLN A 8 9.03 -9.01 -1.14
N THR A 9 10.18 -9.41 -1.66
CA THR A 9 11.36 -8.56 -1.80
C THR A 9 11.82 -8.53 -3.24
N ARG A 10 12.24 -7.35 -3.72
CA ARG A 10 12.95 -7.23 -5.01
C ARG A 10 14.19 -6.35 -4.82
N ARG A 11 15.36 -6.88 -5.20
CA ARG A 11 16.71 -6.26 -5.20
C ARG A 11 16.83 -5.01 -4.31
N GLU A 12 17.30 -5.22 -3.09
CA GLU A 12 17.86 -4.25 -2.11
C GLU A 12 17.07 -3.00 -1.72
N LYS A 13 16.02 -2.58 -2.44
CA LYS A 13 15.41 -1.24 -2.23
C LYS A 13 13.92 -1.23 -1.91
N LYS A 14 13.16 -2.31 -2.18
CA LYS A 14 11.69 -2.32 -2.01
C LYS A 14 11.18 -3.70 -1.60
N GLY A 15 10.31 -3.74 -0.60
CA GLY A 15 9.63 -4.95 -0.18
C GLY A 15 8.67 -4.73 0.98
N ILE A 16 7.74 -5.67 1.13
CA ILE A 16 6.77 -5.72 2.23
C ILE A 16 6.95 -7.06 2.95
N ALA A 17 6.91 -7.03 4.28
CA ALA A 17 6.90 -8.20 5.14
C ALA A 17 5.72 -8.09 6.12
N ILE A 18 4.97 -9.19 6.27
CA ILE A 18 3.89 -9.34 7.23
C ILE A 18 4.23 -10.52 8.13
N TYR A 19 4.22 -10.28 9.43
CA TYR A 19 4.33 -11.31 10.46
C TYR A 19 2.93 -11.61 10.99
N VAL A 20 2.48 -12.85 10.80
CA VAL A 20 1.20 -13.31 11.32
C VAL A 20 1.47 -14.29 12.45
N LYS A 21 0.84 -14.08 13.61
CA LYS A 21 0.94 -15.03 14.73
C LYS A 21 0.36 -16.38 14.28
N GLU A 22 1.03 -17.50 14.55
CA GLU A 22 0.59 -18.84 14.07
C GLU A 22 -0.84 -19.22 14.49
N SER A 23 -1.33 -18.66 15.59
CA SER A 23 -2.72 -18.85 16.04
C SER A 23 -3.76 -18.18 15.15
N ILE A 24 -3.34 -17.32 14.21
CA ILE A 24 -4.18 -16.64 13.23
C ILE A 24 -3.94 -17.32 11.89
N LYS A 25 -5.01 -17.88 11.30
CA LYS A 25 -4.94 -18.39 9.94
C LYS A 25 -4.67 -17.25 8.98
N ALA A 26 -3.69 -17.42 8.10
CA ALA A 26 -3.39 -16.51 7.00
C ALA A 26 -3.06 -17.26 5.72
N ASP A 27 -3.74 -16.87 4.65
CA ASP A 27 -3.50 -17.41 3.31
C ASP A 27 -3.00 -16.28 2.40
N LEU A 28 -1.87 -16.49 1.72
CA LEU A 28 -1.36 -15.56 0.71
C LEU A 28 -2.28 -15.57 -0.51
N ILE A 29 -2.83 -14.41 -0.87
CA ILE A 29 -3.72 -14.27 -2.03
C ILE A 29 -2.96 -13.75 -3.24
N TRP A 30 -2.16 -12.70 -3.06
CA TRP A 30 -1.45 -12.08 -4.16
C TRP A 30 -0.28 -11.22 -3.69
N MET A 31 0.73 -11.11 -4.55
CA MET A 31 1.86 -10.19 -4.40
C MET A 31 2.07 -9.49 -5.73
N ASP A 32 2.27 -8.19 -5.72
CA ASP A 32 2.61 -7.50 -6.94
C ASP A 32 4.06 -7.77 -7.36
N PRO A 33 4.37 -7.71 -8.67
CA PRO A 33 5.72 -7.90 -9.17
C PRO A 33 6.73 -6.84 -8.70
N ASN A 34 6.29 -5.67 -8.21
CA ASN A 34 7.18 -4.58 -7.79
C ASN A 34 7.43 -4.55 -6.28
N GLY A 35 6.82 -5.45 -5.49
CA GLY A 35 7.03 -5.55 -4.04
C GLY A 35 6.43 -4.39 -3.25
N ARG A 36 5.31 -3.85 -3.73
CA ARG A 36 4.56 -2.71 -3.19
C ARG A 36 3.15 -3.03 -2.74
N ILE A 37 2.64 -4.21 -3.06
CA ILE A 37 1.33 -4.68 -2.60
C ILE A 37 1.46 -6.14 -2.19
N LEU A 38 1.03 -6.44 -0.97
CA LEU A 38 0.91 -7.78 -0.43
C LEU A 38 -0.51 -7.97 0.07
N VAL A 39 -1.20 -8.97 -0.47
CA VAL A 39 -2.59 -9.27 -0.13
C VAL A 39 -2.65 -10.65 0.51
N ILE A 40 -3.14 -10.70 1.75
CA ILE A 40 -3.39 -11.93 2.48
C ILE A 40 -4.85 -11.97 2.95
N GLN A 41 -5.43 -13.16 3.08
CA GLN A 41 -6.69 -13.34 3.78
C GLN A 41 -6.39 -13.85 5.18
N ILE A 42 -6.91 -13.17 6.19
CA ILE A 42 -6.80 -13.56 7.60
C ILE A 42 -8.17 -13.84 8.20
N TRP A 43 -8.22 -14.62 9.28
CA TRP A 43 -9.45 -14.90 10.01
C TRP A 43 -9.39 -14.29 11.41
N ILE A 44 -10.20 -13.27 11.65
CA ILE A 44 -10.36 -12.62 12.96
C ILE A 44 -11.73 -13.02 13.49
N ASN A 45 -11.78 -13.71 14.64
CA ASN A 45 -13.04 -14.22 15.21
C ASN A 45 -13.87 -15.01 14.19
N SER A 46 -13.21 -15.86 13.40
CA SER A 46 -13.80 -16.65 12.30
C SER A 46 -14.34 -15.83 11.12
N ILE A 47 -14.20 -14.50 11.13
CA ILE A 47 -14.60 -13.64 10.00
C ILE A 47 -13.42 -13.52 9.03
N PRO A 48 -13.57 -13.99 7.76
CA PRO A 48 -12.53 -13.79 6.76
C PRO A 48 -12.42 -12.30 6.43
N THR A 49 -11.20 -11.78 6.54
CA THR A 49 -10.84 -10.39 6.30
C THR A 49 -9.68 -10.33 5.34
N LEU A 50 -9.83 -9.57 4.26
CA LEU A 50 -8.77 -9.29 3.31
C LEU A 50 -7.87 -8.21 3.87
N LEU A 51 -6.60 -8.52 4.09
CA LEU A 51 -5.59 -7.58 4.50
C LEU A 51 -4.77 -7.18 3.27
N VAL A 52 -4.80 -5.90 2.93
CA VAL A 52 -4.09 -5.33 1.77
C VAL A 52 -3.03 -4.38 2.30
N VAL A 53 -1.78 -4.80 2.25
CA VAL A 53 -0.65 -3.98 2.70
C VAL A 53 -0.01 -3.31 1.49
N VAL A 54 0.11 -1.98 1.54
CA VAL A 54 0.61 -1.15 0.44
C VAL A 54 1.87 -0.37 0.83
N TYR A 55 2.76 -0.22 -0.14
CA TYR A 55 3.87 0.72 -0.14
C TYR A 55 3.85 1.51 -1.45
N ALA A 56 3.07 2.58 -1.47
CA ALA A 56 2.85 3.36 -2.67
C ALA A 56 4.12 4.13 -3.09
N PRO A 57 4.35 4.34 -4.39
CA PRO A 57 5.44 5.20 -4.85
C PRO A 57 5.25 6.68 -4.50
N ASN A 58 6.36 7.43 -4.50
CA ASN A 58 6.34 8.90 -4.51
C ASN A 58 5.85 9.50 -5.84
N GLU A 59 5.95 8.76 -6.95
CA GLU A 59 5.60 9.19 -8.31
C GLU A 59 4.59 8.22 -8.94
N ASN A 60 3.80 8.66 -9.92
CA ASN A 60 2.79 7.81 -10.60
C ASN A 60 1.77 7.14 -9.65
N GLN A 61 1.36 7.86 -8.61
CA GLN A 61 0.40 7.37 -7.61
C GLN A 61 -0.98 7.06 -8.21
N ASN A 62 -1.43 7.84 -9.19
CA ASN A 62 -2.73 7.61 -9.83
C ASN A 62 -2.82 6.21 -10.45
N ASP A 63 -1.82 5.81 -11.23
CA ASP A 63 -1.79 4.49 -11.87
C ASP A 63 -1.66 3.37 -10.83
N PHE A 64 -0.92 3.61 -9.74
CA PHE A 64 -0.79 2.66 -8.65
C PHE A 64 -2.13 2.44 -7.93
N PHE A 65 -2.82 3.51 -7.53
CA PHE A 65 -4.10 3.40 -6.84
C PHE A 65 -5.23 2.90 -7.74
N LYS A 66 -5.19 3.20 -9.03
CA LYS A 66 -6.12 2.62 -10.01
C LYS A 66 -5.97 1.10 -10.08
N GLN A 67 -4.74 0.60 -10.23
CA GLN A 67 -4.47 -0.84 -10.25
C GLN A 67 -4.85 -1.52 -8.93
N LEU A 68 -4.55 -0.87 -7.80
CA LEU A 68 -4.96 -1.35 -6.48
C LEU A 68 -6.48 -1.49 -6.38
N HIS A 69 -7.22 -0.46 -6.81
CA HIS A 69 -8.69 -0.46 -6.80
C HIS A 69 -9.27 -1.58 -7.66
N GLU A 70 -8.85 -1.70 -8.91
CA GLU A 70 -9.28 -2.77 -9.83
C GLU A 70 -9.03 -4.15 -9.21
N ARG A 71 -7.88 -4.34 -8.54
CA ARG A 71 -7.53 -5.60 -7.88
C ARG A 71 -8.43 -5.91 -6.68
N ILE A 72 -8.73 -4.92 -5.85
CA ILE A 72 -9.59 -5.09 -4.67
C ILE A 72 -11.01 -5.44 -5.09
N ILE A 73 -11.55 -4.75 -6.10
CA ILE A 73 -12.89 -5.04 -6.64
C ILE A 73 -12.97 -6.47 -7.19
N ALA A 74 -11.96 -6.90 -7.95
CA ALA A 74 -11.91 -8.26 -8.51
C ALA A 74 -11.85 -9.39 -7.46
N LEU A 75 -11.51 -9.10 -6.21
CA LEU A 75 -11.49 -10.09 -5.13
C LEU A 75 -12.87 -10.30 -4.49
N GLU A 76 -13.83 -9.40 -4.73
CA GLU A 76 -15.23 -9.48 -4.28
C GLU A 76 -15.38 -9.77 -2.77
N LYS A 77 -14.46 -9.25 -1.94
CA LYS A 77 -14.48 -9.42 -0.48
C LYS A 77 -15.21 -8.27 0.19
N ARG A 78 -15.95 -8.58 1.25
CA ARG A 78 -16.69 -7.57 2.04
C ARG A 78 -15.84 -6.93 3.14
N ASN A 79 -15.12 -7.76 3.90
CA ASN A 79 -14.27 -7.28 5.00
C ASN A 79 -12.88 -7.03 4.45
N ILE A 80 -12.51 -5.76 4.30
CA ILE A 80 -11.22 -5.35 3.75
C ILE A 80 -10.58 -4.37 4.72
N CYS A 81 -9.31 -4.60 5.02
CA CYS A 81 -8.45 -3.66 5.73
C CYS A 81 -7.27 -3.32 4.83
N ILE A 82 -7.11 -2.03 4.51
CA ILE A 82 -6.00 -1.51 3.72
C ILE A 82 -5.09 -0.73 4.65
N LEU A 83 -3.80 -1.05 4.66
CA LEU A 83 -2.82 -0.40 5.52
C LEU A 83 -1.46 -0.30 4.84
N GLY A 84 -0.55 0.45 5.46
CA GLY A 84 0.81 0.62 5.01
C GLY A 84 1.12 2.09 4.74
N ASP A 85 2.10 2.33 3.87
CA ASP A 85 2.55 3.67 3.53
C ASP A 85 1.96 4.06 2.16
N PHE A 86 1.00 4.97 2.21
CA PHE A 86 0.30 5.47 1.04
C PHE A 86 1.10 6.54 0.28
N ASN A 87 2.17 7.11 0.88
CA ASN A 87 2.94 8.22 0.33
C ASN A 87 2.10 9.36 -0.27
N ALA A 88 0.84 9.50 0.14
CA ALA A 88 -0.14 10.40 -0.44
C ALA A 88 -0.57 11.47 0.58
N ILE A 89 -0.81 12.67 0.08
CA ILE A 89 -1.41 13.75 0.86
C ILE A 89 -2.92 13.64 0.69
N VAL A 90 -3.63 13.34 1.78
CA VAL A 90 -5.10 13.22 1.79
C VAL A 90 -5.73 14.60 1.92
N ASP A 91 -5.12 15.47 2.72
CA ASP A 91 -5.57 16.84 2.91
C ASP A 91 -4.35 17.77 3.00
N HIS A 92 -4.18 18.64 1.99
CA HIS A 92 -3.08 19.59 1.92
C HIS A 92 -3.02 20.57 3.10
N GLN A 93 -4.13 20.82 3.81
CA GLN A 93 -4.14 21.70 4.96
C GLN A 93 -3.78 20.97 6.26
N LYS A 94 -4.11 19.68 6.36
CA LYS A 94 -3.88 18.88 7.58
C LYS A 94 -2.55 18.13 7.55
N ASP A 95 -2.08 17.77 6.36
CA ASP A 95 -0.89 16.92 6.17
C ASP A 95 0.40 17.74 5.97
N HIS A 96 0.31 19.08 5.98
CA HIS A 96 1.46 19.97 5.94
C HIS A 96 1.52 20.86 7.19
N SER A 97 2.58 20.70 7.99
CA SER A 97 2.89 21.55 9.14
C SER A 97 3.25 23.00 8.77
N SER A 98 3.44 23.28 7.47
CA SER A 98 3.71 24.63 6.96
C SER A 98 2.54 25.10 6.11
N GLY A 99 1.65 25.88 6.73
CA GLY A 99 0.42 26.38 6.11
C GLY A 99 0.63 26.85 4.67
N GLY A 100 0.01 26.14 3.72
CA GLY A 100 -0.39 26.64 2.41
C GLY A 100 0.65 27.33 1.54
N ARG A 101 1.96 27.10 1.66
CA ARG A 101 2.92 27.68 0.71
C ARG A 101 2.93 26.88 -0.59
N LYS A 102 2.08 27.32 -1.54
CA LYS A 102 2.14 26.92 -2.96
C LYS A 102 3.60 26.98 -3.44
N ARG A 103 4.20 25.85 -3.78
CA ARG A 103 5.46 25.81 -4.53
C ARG A 103 5.25 26.58 -5.84
N LYS A 104 5.90 27.74 -6.00
CA LYS A 104 5.94 28.44 -7.29
C LYS A 104 6.52 27.48 -8.32
N LYS A 105 5.77 27.18 -9.39
CA LYS A 105 6.31 26.53 -10.59
C LYS A 105 7.54 27.34 -11.04
N LYS A 106 8.72 26.72 -11.05
CA LYS A 106 9.88 27.29 -11.75
C LYS A 106 9.50 27.36 -13.23
N SER A 107 9.33 28.58 -13.75
CA SER A 107 9.33 28.81 -15.18
C SER A 107 10.71 28.41 -15.71
N VAL A 108 10.75 27.40 -16.57
CA VAL A 108 11.93 27.11 -17.38
C VAL A 108 12.05 28.24 -18.38
N SER A 109 12.99 29.16 -18.16
CA SER A 109 13.43 30.09 -19.20
C SER A 109 14.17 29.28 -20.26
N LYS A 110 13.60 29.15 -21.46
CA LYS A 110 14.38 28.82 -22.66
C LYS A 110 15.26 30.03 -22.97
N SER A 111 16.57 29.91 -22.82
CA SER A 111 17.52 30.78 -23.52
C SER A 111 17.79 30.20 -24.90
N MET A 112 17.77 31.09 -25.90
CA MET A 112 18.08 30.86 -27.31
C MET A 112 19.50 30.33 -27.52
#